data_AF-A0A945TZ81-F1
#
_entry.id   AF-A0A945TZ81-F1
#
_cell.length_a   1.000
_cell.length_b   1.000
_cell.length_c   1.000
_cell.angle_alpha   90.00
_cell.angle_beta   90.00
_cell.angle_gamma   90.00
#
_symmetry.space_group_name_H-M   'P 1'
#
loop_
_entity.id
_entity.type
_entity.pdbx_description
1 polymer ?
#
loop_
_entity_poly.entity_id
_entity_poly.type
_entity_poly.pdbx_seq_one_letter_code
_entity_poly.pdbx_strand_id
1 'polypeptide(L)'
;MTAGASSPLDRFPQMIARVGGGLLLAFGLWAMAGPRSFFDSLATFDPYNQHLIQDLGAFQIGLGVVLLVAALVSPSDGLLTGLVGVGAAMAAHAVSHAVGHDLGGTPKVDIPVFALLGGLLLGGGLVRWRQLPA
;
A
#
# COMPACT_ATOMS: atom_id res chain seq x y z
N MET A 1 36.42 -10.05 -7.51
CA MET A 1 35.45 -10.67 -6.57
C MET A 1 34.20 -10.97 -7.38
N THR A 2 34.00 -12.22 -7.80
CA THR A 2 32.81 -12.64 -8.54
C THR A 2 31.63 -12.66 -7.58
N ALA A 3 30.62 -11.81 -7.80
CA ALA A 3 29.38 -11.86 -7.05
C ALA A 3 28.83 -13.29 -7.12
N GLY A 4 28.82 -14.00 -5.99
CA GLY A 4 28.25 -15.33 -5.90
C GLY A 4 26.78 -15.25 -6.30
N ALA A 5 26.34 -16.12 -7.22
CA ALA A 5 24.93 -16.19 -7.59
C ALA A 5 24.08 -16.40 -6.33
N SER A 6 23.10 -15.52 -6.10
CA SER A 6 22.17 -15.63 -4.97
C SER A 6 21.59 -17.05 -4.90
N SER A 7 21.69 -17.68 -3.72
CA SER A 7 21.20 -19.03 -3.53
C SER A 7 19.68 -19.08 -3.71
N PRO A 8 19.08 -20.26 -3.98
CA PRO A 8 17.64 -20.41 -4.00
C PRO A 8 16.96 -19.93 -2.70
N LEU A 9 17.65 -20.06 -1.56
CA LEU A 9 17.17 -19.60 -0.26
C LEU A 9 17.13 -18.07 -0.15
N ASP A 10 18.06 -17.35 -0.80
CA ASP A 10 18.07 -15.88 -0.83
C ASP A 10 16.96 -15.32 -1.73
N ARG A 11 16.58 -16.07 -2.76
CA ARG A 11 15.50 -15.70 -3.69
C ARG A 11 14.11 -15.99 -3.15
N PHE A 12 13.99 -16.94 -2.22
CA PHE A 12 12.69 -17.36 -1.69
C PHE A 12 11.94 -16.22 -0.97
N PRO A 13 12.53 -15.47 -0.02
CA PRO A 13 11.86 -14.30 0.58
C PRO A 13 11.45 -13.23 -0.44
N GLN A 14 12.29 -12.97 -1.45
CA GLN A 14 11.96 -12.01 -2.51
C GLN A 14 10.76 -12.47 -3.33
N MET A 15 10.69 -13.76 -3.66
CA MET A 15 9.55 -14.34 -4.37
C MET A 15 8.28 -14.23 -3.53
N ILE A 16 8.34 -14.59 -2.24
CA ILE A 16 7.19 -14.47 -1.32
C ILE A 16 6.74 -13.02 -1.20
N ALA A 17 7.67 -12.07 -1.08
CA ALA A 17 7.34 -10.65 -1.01
C ALA A 17 6.68 -10.14 -2.31
N ARG A 18 7.14 -10.58 -3.49
CA ARG A 18 6.51 -10.22 -4.77
C ARG A 18 5.10 -10.78 -4.89
N VAL A 19 4.91 -12.06 -4.57
CA VAL A 19 3.60 -12.72 -4.65
C VAL A 19 2.65 -12.14 -3.62
N GLY A 20 3.05 -12.07 -2.35
CA GLY A 20 2.24 -11.52 -1.26
C GLY A 20 1.92 -10.05 -1.49
N GLY A 21 2.89 -9.26 -1.93
CA GLY A 21 2.69 -7.85 -2.26
C GLY A 21 1.73 -7.63 -3.42
N GLY A 22 1.86 -8.44 -4.49
CA GLY A 22 0.94 -8.42 -5.63
C GLY A 22 -0.50 -8.82 -5.24
N LEU A 23 -0.66 -9.84 -4.40
CA LEU A 23 -1.98 -10.26 -3.90
C LEU A 23 -2.63 -9.19 -3.02
N LEU A 24 -1.87 -8.59 -2.10
CA LEU A 24 -2.35 -7.50 -1.25
C LEU A 24 -2.76 -6.26 -2.07
N LEU A 25 -1.98 -5.90 -3.10
CA LEU A 25 -2.37 -4.86 -4.04
C LEU A 25 -3.69 -5.20 -4.74
N ALA A 26 -3.82 -6.42 -5.27
CA ALA A 26 -5.01 -6.85 -6.00
C ALA A 26 -6.26 -6.83 -5.11
N PHE A 27 -6.17 -7.38 -3.89
CA PHE A 27 -7.26 -7.36 -2.93
C PHE A 27 -7.60 -5.96 -2.45
N GLY A 28 -6.60 -5.12 -2.20
CA GLY A 28 -6.82 -3.73 -1.80
C GLY A 28 -7.52 -2.91 -2.89
N LEU A 29 -7.11 -3.07 -4.14
CA LEU A 29 -7.78 -2.44 -5.29
C LEU A 29 -9.22 -2.95 -5.46
N TRP A 30 -9.46 -4.25 -5.27
CA TRP A 30 -10.82 -4.81 -5.33
C TRP A 30 -11.70 -4.27 -4.21
N ALA A 31 -11.21 -4.21 -2.98
CA ALA A 31 -11.94 -3.66 -1.84
C ALA A 31 -12.29 -2.18 -2.04
N MET A 32 -11.42 -1.38 -2.67
CA MET A 32 -11.73 0.02 -2.98
C MET A 32 -12.73 0.19 -4.14
N ALA A 33 -12.54 -0.54 -5.24
CA ALA A 33 -13.31 -0.36 -6.48
C ALA A 33 -14.66 -1.10 -6.49
N GLY A 34 -14.76 -2.23 -5.78
CA GLY A 34 -15.94 -3.07 -5.70
C GLY A 34 -16.22 -3.55 -4.27
N PRO A 35 -16.34 -2.65 -3.28
CA PRO A 35 -16.41 -2.98 -1.85
C PRO A 35 -17.52 -3.98 -1.52
N ARG A 36 -18.68 -3.88 -2.17
CA ARG A 36 -19.79 -4.81 -1.98
C ARG A 36 -19.43 -6.23 -2.41
N SER A 37 -18.90 -6.39 -3.63
CA SER A 37 -18.50 -7.70 -4.15
C SER A 37 -17.34 -8.31 -3.34
N PHE A 38 -16.41 -7.48 -2.85
CA PHE A 38 -15.34 -7.92 -1.96
C PHE A 38 -15.90 -8.43 -0.63
N PHE A 39 -16.81 -7.67 -0.02
CA PHE A 39 -17.51 -8.06 1.22
C PHE A 39 -18.24 -9.38 1.06
N ASP A 40 -19.08 -9.51 0.04
CA ASP A 40 -19.89 -10.70 -0.21
C ASP A 40 -19.03 -11.95 -0.51
N SER A 41 -17.77 -11.77 -0.93
CA SER A 41 -16.86 -12.87 -1.30
C SER A 41 -15.87 -13.27 -0.21
N LEU A 42 -15.30 -12.31 0.52
CA LEU A 42 -14.13 -12.53 1.39
C LEU A 42 -14.29 -11.96 2.80
N ALA A 43 -15.25 -11.08 3.02
CA ALA A 43 -15.36 -10.26 4.22
C ALA A 43 -16.80 -10.25 4.76
N THR A 44 -17.47 -11.40 4.75
CA THR A 44 -18.89 -11.55 5.13
C THR A 44 -19.10 -11.47 6.64
N PHE A 45 -18.80 -10.31 7.23
CA PHE A 45 -19.04 -9.97 8.62
C PHE A 45 -20.11 -8.88 8.69
N ASP A 46 -21.36 -9.26 8.97
CA ASP A 46 -22.46 -8.30 9.01
C ASP A 46 -22.41 -7.37 10.24
N PRO A 47 -22.86 -6.11 10.10
CA PRO A 47 -23.43 -5.50 8.90
C PRO A 47 -22.38 -4.96 7.91
N TYR A 48 -22.70 -5.00 6.61
CA TYR A 48 -21.88 -4.37 5.55
C TYR A 48 -21.63 -2.88 5.84
N ASN A 49 -20.35 -2.50 5.86
CA ASN A 49 -19.92 -1.11 5.95
C ASN A 49 -18.99 -0.79 4.77
N GLN A 50 -19.51 -0.05 3.78
CA GLN A 50 -18.76 0.31 2.59
C GLN A 50 -17.49 1.12 2.90
N HIS A 51 -17.60 2.13 3.76
CA HIS A 51 -16.50 3.02 4.12
C HIS A 51 -15.33 2.21 4.71
N LEU A 52 -15.63 1.35 5.69
CA LEU A 52 -14.63 0.49 6.32
C LEU A 52 -13.93 -0.45 5.33
N ILE A 53 -14.67 -1.02 4.36
CA ILE A 53 -14.09 -1.92 3.36
C ILE A 53 -13.16 -1.14 2.42
N GLN A 54 -13.51 0.09 2.05
CA GLN A 54 -12.64 0.92 1.21
C GLN A 54 -11.37 1.35 1.95
N ASP A 55 -11.46 1.64 3.26
CA ASP A 55 -10.30 1.99 4.09
C ASP A 55 -9.37 0.77 4.29
N LEU A 56 -9.94 -0.41 4.54
CA LEU A 56 -9.21 -1.67 4.54
C LEU A 56 -8.44 -1.85 3.22
N GLY A 57 -9.11 -1.56 2.10
CA GLY A 57 -8.50 -1.62 0.78
C GLY A 57 -7.30 -0.69 0.62
N ALA A 58 -7.43 0.55 1.08
CA ALA A 58 -6.34 1.53 1.07
C ALA A 58 -5.11 1.05 1.89
N PHE A 59 -5.33 0.48 3.07
CA PHE A 59 -4.23 -0.06 3.88
C PHE A 59 -3.59 -1.31 3.25
N GLN A 60 -4.38 -2.20 2.66
CA GLN A 60 -3.85 -3.37 1.94
C GLN A 60 -2.98 -2.95 0.74
N ILE A 61 -3.36 -1.89 0.02
CA ILE A 61 -2.52 -1.32 -1.04
C ILE A 61 -1.16 -0.91 -0.47
N GLY A 62 -1.14 -0.17 0.64
CA GLY A 62 0.10 0.23 1.30
C GLY A 62 1.01 -0.94 1.68
N LEU A 63 0.45 -1.99 2.30
CA LEU A 63 1.18 -3.21 2.64
C LEU A 63 1.73 -3.92 1.39
N GLY A 64 0.94 -3.96 0.31
CA GLY A 64 1.37 -4.48 -0.98
C GLY A 64 2.57 -3.72 -1.54
N VAL A 65 2.51 -2.39 -1.50
CA VAL A 65 3.61 -1.51 -1.93
C VAL A 65 4.86 -1.72 -1.08
N VAL A 66 4.74 -1.85 0.25
CA VAL A 66 5.89 -2.16 1.14
C VAL A 66 6.62 -3.43 0.67
N LEU A 67 5.90 -4.53 0.46
CA LEU A 67 6.52 -5.79 0.05
C LEU A 67 7.14 -5.72 -1.35
N LEU A 68 6.47 -5.03 -2.28
CA LEU A 68 6.97 -4.89 -3.64
C LEU A 68 8.19 -3.98 -3.73
N VAL A 69 8.20 -2.84 -3.04
CA VAL A 69 9.36 -1.95 -2.99
C VAL A 69 10.55 -2.69 -2.35
N ALA A 70 10.34 -3.38 -1.23
CA ALA A 70 11.38 -4.16 -0.58
C ALA A 70 11.98 -5.26 -1.48
N ALA A 71 11.18 -5.85 -2.38
CA ALA A 71 11.58 -6.97 -3.22
C ALA A 71 12.07 -6.60 -4.62
N LEU A 72 11.81 -5.37 -5.07
CA LEU A 72 12.10 -4.89 -6.42
C LEU A 72 13.19 -3.80 -6.44
N VAL A 73 13.38 -3.08 -5.34
CA VAL A 73 14.40 -2.04 -5.24
C VAL A 73 15.72 -2.63 -4.75
N SER A 74 16.80 -2.37 -5.51
CA SER A 74 18.17 -2.77 -5.18
C SER A 74 19.11 -1.57 -5.30
N PRO A 75 19.95 -1.28 -4.28
CA PRO A 75 19.99 -1.94 -2.98
C PRO A 75 18.70 -1.71 -2.19
N SER A 76 18.33 -2.67 -1.33
CA SER A 76 17.15 -2.53 -0.48
C SER A 76 17.37 -1.41 0.55
N ASP A 77 16.34 -0.60 0.77
CA ASP A 77 16.38 0.52 1.71
C ASP A 77 15.09 0.58 2.52
N GLY A 78 15.20 0.35 3.83
CA GLY A 78 14.04 0.27 4.72
C GLY A 78 13.30 1.60 4.87
N LEU A 79 14.02 2.73 4.86
CA LEU A 79 13.41 4.04 4.98
C LEU A 79 12.58 4.39 3.73
N LEU A 80 13.15 4.22 2.54
CA LEU A 80 12.44 4.33 1.27
C LEU A 80 11.20 3.44 1.26
N THR A 81 11.36 2.17 1.65
CA THR A 81 10.26 1.19 1.66
C THR A 81 9.11 1.65 2.56
N GLY A 82 9.41 2.08 3.78
CA GLY A 82 8.41 2.58 4.71
C GLY A 82 7.73 3.86 4.21
N LEU A 83 8.51 4.84 3.73
CA LEU A 83 7.99 6.10 3.23
C LEU A 83 7.05 5.91 2.03
N VAL A 84 7.46 5.10 1.06
CA VAL A 84 6.65 4.85 -0.15
C VAL A 84 5.42 4.01 0.17
N GLY A 85 5.56 2.96 0.98
CA GLY A 85 4.45 2.08 1.34
C GLY A 85 3.38 2.76 2.19
N VAL A 86 3.78 3.45 3.27
CA VAL A 86 2.84 4.19 4.12
C VAL A 86 2.28 5.40 3.36
N GLY A 87 3.10 6.08 2.55
CA GLY A 87 2.65 7.17 1.69
C GLY A 87 1.57 6.72 0.69
N ALA A 88 1.75 5.55 0.07
CA ALA A 88 0.75 4.96 -0.82
C ALA A 88 -0.56 4.62 -0.08
N ALA A 89 -0.48 4.08 1.14
CA ALA A 89 -1.65 3.82 1.97
C ALA A 89 -2.44 5.11 2.23
N MET A 90 -1.76 6.18 2.65
CA MET A 90 -2.39 7.46 2.98
C MET A 90 -2.99 8.15 1.74
N ALA A 91 -2.31 8.06 0.60
CA ALA A 91 -2.85 8.57 -0.66
C ALA A 91 -4.12 7.83 -1.07
N ALA A 92 -4.13 6.48 -1.01
CA ALA A 92 -5.31 5.68 -1.29
C ALA A 92 -6.44 5.96 -0.29
N HIS A 93 -6.11 6.18 0.99
CA HIS A 93 -7.08 6.48 2.03
C HIS A 93 -7.73 7.85 1.83
N ALA A 94 -6.96 8.85 1.40
CA ALA A 94 -7.51 10.14 0.99
C ALA A 94 -8.50 9.98 -0.19
N VAL A 95 -8.21 9.09 -1.14
CA VAL A 95 -9.13 8.76 -2.25
C VAL A 95 -10.39 8.07 -1.72
N SER A 96 -10.29 7.12 -0.79
CA SER A 96 -11.43 6.47 -0.12
C SER A 96 -12.38 7.53 0.46
N HIS A 97 -11.85 8.44 1.27
CA HIS A 97 -12.64 9.51 1.89
C HIS A 97 -13.17 10.54 0.90
N ALA A 98 -12.47 10.81 -0.20
CA ALA A 98 -12.96 11.74 -1.22
C ALA A 98 -14.12 11.15 -2.02
N VAL A 99 -14.01 9.88 -2.42
CA VAL A 99 -15.07 9.17 -3.17
C VAL A 99 -16.27 8.88 -2.27
N GLY A 100 -16.03 8.39 -1.05
CA GLY A 100 -17.04 8.03 -0.05
C GLY A 100 -17.30 9.12 0.99
N HIS A 101 -17.19 10.40 0.62
CA HIS A 101 -17.27 11.54 1.55
C HIS A 101 -18.62 11.65 2.28
N ASP A 102 -19.67 10.98 1.81
CA ASP A 102 -21.00 10.92 2.40
C ASP A 102 -21.26 9.63 3.19
N LEU A 103 -20.29 8.70 3.25
CA LEU A 103 -20.41 7.38 3.87
C LEU A 103 -19.96 7.32 5.33
N GLY A 104 -19.50 8.44 5.90
CA GLY A 104 -19.01 8.54 7.28
C GLY A 104 -17.72 9.34 7.41
N GLY A 105 -17.19 9.39 8.64
CA GLY A 105 -15.96 10.11 8.97
C GLY A 105 -16.13 11.64 9.08
N THR A 106 -15.02 12.34 9.00
CA THR A 106 -14.93 13.81 8.97
C THR A 106 -14.21 14.30 7.70
N PRO A 107 -14.81 14.20 6.50
CA PRO A 107 -14.13 14.43 5.22
C PRO A 107 -13.39 15.79 5.12
N LYS A 108 -13.92 16.84 5.76
CA LYS A 108 -13.29 18.17 5.80
C LYS A 108 -11.94 18.20 6.54
N VAL A 109 -11.70 17.21 7.39
CA VAL A 109 -10.48 17.03 8.18
C VAL A 109 -9.66 15.87 7.63
N ASP A 110 -10.30 14.73 7.40
CA ASP A 110 -9.64 13.48 7.02
C ASP A 110 -8.93 13.59 5.66
N ILE A 111 -9.63 14.10 4.64
CA ILE A 111 -9.08 14.23 3.29
C ILE A 111 -7.81 15.09 3.28
N PRO A 112 -7.79 16.34 3.79
CA PRO A 112 -6.58 17.14 3.76
C PRO A 112 -5.46 16.54 4.60
N VAL A 113 -5.77 15.91 5.75
CA VAL A 113 -4.75 15.27 6.60
C VAL A 113 -4.10 14.09 5.87
N PHE A 114 -4.90 13.18 5.30
CA PHE A 114 -4.37 12.00 4.60
C PHE A 114 -3.66 12.37 3.31
N ALA A 115 -4.18 13.35 2.56
CA ALA A 115 -3.53 13.86 1.35
C ALA A 115 -2.18 14.52 1.68
N LEU A 116 -2.11 15.36 2.72
CA LEU A 116 -0.87 15.99 3.14
C LEU A 116 0.14 14.94 3.63
N LEU A 117 -0.27 14.03 4.50
CA LEU A 117 0.61 12.99 5.03
C LEU A 117 1.12 12.07 3.91
N GLY A 118 0.23 11.61 3.02
CA GLY A 118 0.60 10.81 1.86
C GLY A 118 1.58 11.54 0.94
N GLY A 119 1.31 12.81 0.62
CA GLY A 119 2.20 13.64 -0.20
C GLY A 119 3.57 13.85 0.42
N LEU A 120 3.64 14.13 1.73
CA LEU A 120 4.91 14.29 2.45
C LEU A 120 5.73 13.00 2.48
N LEU A 121 5.08 11.86 2.75
CA LEU A 121 5.75 10.56 2.79
C LEU A 121 6.25 10.12 1.42
N LEU A 122 5.42 10.25 0.37
CA LEU A 122 5.82 9.94 -1.01
C LEU A 122 6.92 10.89 -1.50
N GLY A 123 6.83 12.18 -1.16
CA GLY A 123 7.87 13.17 -1.46
C GLY A 123 9.19 12.84 -0.77
N GLY A 124 9.14 12.47 0.51
CA GLY A 124 10.31 12.00 1.27
C GLY A 124 10.90 10.71 0.67
N GLY A 125 10.05 9.77 0.26
CA GLY A 125 10.46 8.55 -0.44
C GLY A 125 11.16 8.85 -1.77
N LEU A 126 10.64 9.80 -2.56
CA LEU A 126 11.28 10.24 -3.81
C LEU A 126 12.64 10.91 -3.55
N VAL A 127 12.75 11.72 -2.51
CA VAL A 127 14.04 12.31 -2.11
C VAL A 127 15.01 11.20 -1.70
N ARG A 128 14.58 10.23 -0.89
CA ARG A 128 15.41 9.09 -0.47
C ARG A 128 15.86 8.26 -1.68
N TRP A 129 14.97 7.99 -2.63
CA TRP A 129 15.29 7.29 -3.87
C TRP A 129 16.46 7.94 -4.62
N ARG A 130 16.44 9.27 -4.75
CA ARG A 130 17.51 10.03 -5.42
C ARG A 130 18.84 10.04 -4.69
N GLN A 131 18.85 9.69 -3.39
CA GLN A 131 20.06 9.60 -2.59
C GLN A 131 20.67 8.19 -2.60
N LEU A 132 19.97 7.19 -3.13
CA LEU A 132 20.51 5.84 -3.23
C LEU A 132 21.60 5.81 -4.32
N PRO A 133 22.70 5.06 -4.09
CA PRO A 133 23.71 4.84 -5.11
C PRO A 133 23.09 4.10 -6.30
N ALA A 134 23.51 4.49 -7.51
CA ALA A 134 23.13 3.84 -8.77
C ALA A 134 23.66 2.40 -8.88
#